data_AF-A0A8S3GTD8-F1
#
_entry.id   AF-A0A8S3GTD8-F1
#
_cell.length_a   1.000
_cell.length_b   1.000
_cell.length_c   1.000
_cell.angle_alpha   90.00
_cell.angle_beta   90.00
_cell.angle_gamma   90.00
#
_symmetry.space_group_name_H-M   'P 1'
#
loop_
_entity.id
_entity.type
_entity.pdbx_description
1 polymer ?
#
loop_
_entity_poly.entity_id
_entity_poly.type
_entity_poly.pdbx_seq_one_letter_code
_entity_poly.pdbx_strand_id
1 'polypeptide(L)'
;LQFLFTPCTIGTVRSISPVYGPAGTSITITGTDFSTTTCENIVLIGSSYKCPITNATSTQITCQIGTSSSLNAKSIQSFNVIRDRQGTLSNDGLIQFQFQAKITNVSPLKG
;
A
#
# COMPACT_ATOMS: atom_id res chain seq x y z
N LEU A 1 27.28 20.04 -25.88
CA LEU A 1 26.97 18.72 -25.30
C LEU A 1 25.71 18.88 -24.45
N GLN A 2 24.60 18.22 -24.81
CA GLN A 2 23.46 18.09 -23.91
C GLN A 2 23.77 16.96 -22.93
N PHE A 3 23.82 17.27 -21.64
CA PHE A 3 23.81 16.25 -20.61
C PHE A 3 22.41 15.65 -20.58
N LEU A 4 22.26 14.46 -21.15
CA LEU A 4 21.08 13.64 -20.91
C LEU A 4 21.19 13.16 -19.46
N PHE A 5 20.58 13.91 -18.53
CA PHE A 5 20.19 13.32 -17.26
C PHE A 5 19.12 12.30 -17.61
N THR A 6 19.50 11.03 -17.76
CA THR A 6 18.51 9.96 -17.68
C THR A 6 17.92 10.08 -16.28
N PRO A 7 16.66 10.49 -16.10
CA PRO A 7 16.09 10.48 -14.78
C PRO A 7 16.23 9.05 -14.26
N CYS A 8 16.72 8.90 -13.04
CA CYS A 8 16.52 7.67 -12.27
C CYS A 8 15.01 7.58 -12.08
N THR A 9 14.32 7.08 -13.10
CA THR A 9 12.86 7.04 -13.14
C THR A 9 12.50 5.86 -12.28
N ILE A 10 12.47 6.10 -10.98
CA ILE A 10 11.93 5.15 -10.03
C ILE A 10 10.44 5.01 -10.34
N GLY A 11 9.92 3.80 -10.19
CA GLY A 11 8.51 3.53 -10.40
C GLY A 11 7.60 4.49 -9.65
N THR A 12 6.40 4.64 -10.19
CA THR A 12 5.37 5.48 -9.58
C THR A 12 4.22 4.64 -9.07
N VAL A 13 3.69 4.98 -7.91
CA VAL A 13 2.44 4.42 -7.39
C VAL A 13 1.31 5.34 -7.82
N ARG A 14 0.42 4.84 -8.66
CA ARG A 14 -0.63 5.65 -9.28
C ARG A 14 -1.93 5.63 -8.49
N SER A 15 -2.33 4.46 -8.00
CA SER A 15 -3.57 4.30 -7.24
C SER A 15 -3.59 3.01 -6.43
N ILE A 16 -4.48 2.97 -5.45
CA ILE A 16 -4.80 1.75 -4.69
C ILE A 16 -6.30 1.50 -4.71
N SER A 17 -6.70 0.24 -4.66
CA SER A 17 -8.10 -0.17 -4.56
C SER A 17 -8.24 -1.46 -3.75
N PRO A 18 -9.11 -1.51 -2.74
CA PRO A 18 -9.91 -0.40 -2.21
C PRO A 18 -9.06 0.58 -1.38
N VAL A 19 -9.50 1.84 -1.28
CA VAL A 19 -8.85 2.88 -0.44
C VAL A 19 -9.29 2.82 1.03
N TYR A 20 -10.20 1.90 1.39
CA TYR A 20 -10.65 1.67 2.75
C TYR A 20 -11.06 0.21 2.96
N GLY A 21 -11.03 -0.25 4.20
CA GLY A 21 -11.52 -1.58 4.57
C GLY A 21 -11.00 -2.06 5.92
N PRO A 22 -11.59 -3.15 6.47
CA PRO A 22 -11.14 -3.77 7.69
C PRO A 22 -9.91 -4.66 7.50
N ALA A 23 -9.42 -5.23 8.59
CA ALA A 23 -8.36 -6.24 8.54
C ALA A 23 -8.83 -7.43 7.70
N GLY A 24 -7.95 -8.01 6.88
CA GLY A 24 -8.28 -9.01 5.87
C GLY A 24 -8.54 -8.43 4.47
N THR A 25 -8.59 -7.11 4.31
CA THR A 25 -8.81 -6.48 3.00
C THR A 25 -7.63 -6.74 2.06
N SER A 26 -7.93 -7.22 0.86
CA SER A 26 -6.95 -7.30 -0.24
C SER A 26 -6.90 -5.98 -0.99
N ILE A 27 -5.73 -5.37 -1.04
CA ILE A 27 -5.46 -4.09 -1.69
C ILE A 27 -4.67 -4.36 -2.96
N THR A 28 -5.16 -3.82 -4.07
CA THR A 28 -4.50 -3.78 -5.36
C THR A 28 -3.89 -2.41 -5.58
N ILE A 29 -2.60 -2.37 -5.83
CA ILE A 29 -1.78 -1.18 -6.04
C ILE A 29 -1.43 -1.15 -7.52
N THR A 30 -1.75 -0.05 -8.20
CA THR A 30 -1.45 0.16 -9.62
C THR A 30 -0.35 1.20 -9.75
N GLY A 31 0.61 0.96 -10.64
CA GLY A 31 1.74 1.85 -10.83
C GLY A 31 2.63 1.43 -12.00
N THR A 32 3.89 1.84 -11.95
CA THR A 32 4.92 1.51 -12.96
C THR A 32 6.21 1.07 -12.29
N ASP A 33 7.03 0.31 -13.03
CA ASP A 33 8.35 -0.15 -12.62
C ASP A 33 8.38 -0.85 -11.25
N PHE A 34 7.32 -1.60 -10.95
CA PHE A 34 7.33 -2.54 -9.84
C PHE A 34 8.21 -3.74 -10.19
N SER A 35 8.82 -4.37 -9.20
CA SER A 35 9.50 -5.64 -9.45
C SER A 35 8.48 -6.76 -9.65
N THR A 36 8.74 -7.69 -10.56
CA THR A 36 7.95 -8.92 -10.69
C THR A 36 8.23 -9.91 -9.56
N THR A 37 9.32 -9.70 -8.81
CA THR A 37 9.66 -10.49 -7.62
C THR A 37 8.98 -9.90 -6.39
N THR A 38 8.06 -10.63 -5.77
CA THR A 38 7.31 -10.13 -4.59
C THR A 38 8.22 -9.72 -3.44
N CYS A 39 9.29 -10.47 -3.15
CA CYS A 39 10.25 -10.19 -2.09
C CYS A 39 11.05 -8.90 -2.30
N GLU A 40 11.14 -8.39 -3.53
CA GLU A 40 11.83 -7.14 -3.85
C GLU A 40 10.91 -5.92 -3.69
N ASN A 41 9.62 -6.13 -3.49
CA ASN A 41 8.66 -5.06 -3.23
C ASN A 41 8.29 -5.08 -1.74
N ILE A 42 8.21 -3.90 -1.15
CA ILE A 42 7.82 -3.72 0.25
C ILE A 42 6.70 -2.69 0.27
N VAL A 43 5.53 -3.11 0.72
CA VAL A 43 4.37 -2.23 0.88
C VAL A 43 4.25 -1.81 2.33
N LEU A 44 4.32 -0.51 2.59
CA LEU A 44 4.17 0.08 3.91
C LEU A 44 2.85 0.85 4.01
N ILE A 45 2.08 0.56 5.05
CA ILE A 45 0.82 1.25 5.39
C ILE A 45 1.02 1.95 6.73
N GLY A 46 0.87 3.27 6.74
CA GLY A 46 1.14 4.11 7.90
C GLY A 46 2.63 4.15 8.24
N SER A 47 2.95 4.24 9.53
CA SER A 47 4.32 4.43 10.01
C SER A 47 5.13 3.12 10.12
N SER A 48 4.49 1.96 10.27
CA SER A 48 5.22 0.73 10.63
C SER A 48 4.64 -0.57 10.07
N TYR A 49 3.43 -0.58 9.51
CA TYR A 49 2.81 -1.83 9.07
C TYR A 49 3.30 -2.23 7.68
N LYS A 50 3.93 -3.41 7.59
CA LYS A 50 4.31 -4.03 6.32
C LYS A 50 3.17 -4.93 5.83
N CYS A 51 2.57 -4.56 4.70
CA CYS A 51 1.52 -5.37 4.07
C CYS A 51 2.16 -6.57 3.35
N PRO A 52 1.81 -7.82 3.67
CA PRO A 52 2.31 -8.98 2.95
C PRO A 52 1.77 -8.98 1.52
N ILE A 53 2.69 -9.03 0.56
CA ILE A 53 2.40 -9.04 -0.88
C ILE A 53 2.05 -10.47 -1.30
N THR A 54 0.89 -10.64 -1.93
CA THR A 54 0.42 -11.92 -2.47
C THR A 54 0.78 -12.08 -3.94
N ASN A 55 0.84 -10.98 -4.70
CA ASN A 55 1.19 -11.01 -6.12
C ASN A 55 1.89 -9.71 -6.53
N ALA A 56 2.85 -9.80 -7.46
CA ALA A 56 3.55 -8.63 -7.99
C ALA A 56 3.81 -8.78 -9.49
N THR A 57 3.59 -7.69 -10.21
CA THR A 57 3.83 -7.53 -11.66
C THR A 57 4.44 -6.15 -11.87
N SER A 58 4.96 -5.87 -13.07
CA SER A 58 5.59 -4.58 -13.38
C SER A 58 4.70 -3.34 -13.20
N THR A 59 3.37 -3.52 -13.21
CA THR A 59 2.39 -2.42 -13.09
C THR A 59 1.37 -2.61 -11.97
N GLN A 60 1.41 -3.75 -11.27
CA GLN A 60 0.41 -4.09 -10.27
C GLN A 60 0.98 -4.92 -9.14
N ILE A 61 0.71 -4.53 -7.90
CA ILE A 61 1.04 -5.29 -6.69
C ILE A 61 -0.26 -5.55 -5.92
N THR A 62 -0.48 -6.77 -5.50
CA THR A 62 -1.59 -7.13 -4.61
C THR A 62 -1.01 -7.46 -3.24
N CYS A 63 -1.53 -6.82 -2.20
CA CYS A 63 -1.16 -7.11 -0.82
C CYS A 63 -2.42 -7.31 0.02
N GLN A 64 -2.33 -8.11 1.08
CA GLN A 64 -3.47 -8.39 1.94
C GLN A 64 -3.19 -7.90 3.36
N ILE A 65 -4.08 -7.06 3.91
CA ILE A 65 -3.96 -6.66 5.31
C ILE A 65 -4.21 -7.88 6.19
N GLY A 66 -3.22 -8.25 7.00
CA GLY A 66 -3.35 -9.30 8.01
C GLY A 66 -4.36 -8.93 9.10
N THR A 67 -5.06 -9.93 9.63
CA THR A 67 -6.09 -9.75 10.67
C THR A 67 -5.54 -9.22 12.01
N SER A 68 -4.23 -9.38 12.25
CA SER A 68 -3.50 -8.88 13.42
C SER A 68 -2.84 -7.50 13.19
N SER A 69 -3.26 -6.77 12.16
CA SER A 69 -2.71 -5.44 11.87
C SER A 69 -2.95 -4.47 13.03
N SER A 70 -1.89 -3.85 13.56
CA SER A 70 -1.95 -2.79 14.58
C SER A 70 -2.35 -1.42 14.01
N LEU A 71 -3.04 -1.41 12.88
CA LEU A 71 -3.50 -0.18 12.22
C LEU A 71 -4.62 0.46 13.04
N ASN A 72 -4.61 1.79 13.14
CA ASN A 72 -5.65 2.52 13.85
C ASN A 72 -6.95 2.54 13.05
N ALA A 73 -8.00 1.97 13.61
CA ALA A 73 -9.27 1.61 12.97
C ALA A 73 -10.18 2.77 12.55
N LYS A 74 -9.68 4.00 12.66
CA LYS A 74 -10.35 5.23 12.24
C LYS A 74 -9.35 6.27 11.69
N SER A 75 -8.14 5.85 11.36
CA SER A 75 -7.08 6.75 10.87
C SER A 75 -6.84 6.51 9.39
N ILE A 76 -6.63 7.60 8.67
CA ILE A 76 -6.14 7.56 7.30
C ILE A 76 -4.63 7.36 7.37
N GLN A 77 -4.15 6.28 6.75
CA GLN A 77 -2.77 5.84 6.80
C GLN A 77 -2.12 6.08 5.43
N SER A 78 -0.96 6.72 5.40
CA SER A 78 -0.21 6.89 4.15
C SER A 78 0.21 5.54 3.58
N PHE A 79 0.25 5.44 2.26
CA PHE A 79 0.69 4.23 1.57
C PHE A 79 2.02 4.51 0.87
N ASN A 80 3.02 3.70 1.13
CA ASN A 80 4.34 3.83 0.49
C ASN A 80 4.77 2.47 -0.05
N VAL A 81 5.31 2.45 -1.26
CA VAL A 81 5.92 1.25 -1.84
C VAL A 81 7.41 1.49 -1.93
N ILE A 82 8.20 0.55 -1.45
CA ILE A 82 9.66 0.56 -1.53
C ILE A 82 10.07 -0.62 -2.39
N ARG A 83 10.98 -0.38 -3.34
CA ARG A 83 11.62 -1.45 -4.09
C ARG A 83 13.04 -1.66 -3.58
N ASP A 84 13.44 -2.92 -3.40
CA ASP A 84 14.80 -3.27 -3.03
C ASP A 84 15.77 -2.65 -4.03
N ARG A 85 16.83 -2.03 -3.52
CA ARG A 85 17.87 -1.29 -4.27
C ARG A 85 17.43 -0.03 -5.06
N GLN A 86 16.14 0.31 -5.16
CA GLN A 86 15.69 1.58 -5.77
C GLN A 86 15.11 2.58 -4.79
N GLY A 87 14.74 2.14 -3.57
CA GLY A 87 14.17 3.01 -2.54
C GLY A 87 12.67 3.19 -2.67
N THR A 88 12.13 4.24 -2.04
CA THR A 88 10.69 4.53 -2.02
C THR A 88 10.23 5.06 -3.38
N LEU A 89 9.23 4.41 -3.97
CA LEU A 89 8.58 4.81 -5.21
C LEU A 89 7.81 6.12 -5.02
N SER A 90 7.72 6.91 -6.09
CA SER A 90 7.00 8.19 -6.02
C SER A 90 5.50 7.96 -6.09
N ASN A 91 4.75 8.51 -5.14
CA ASN A 91 3.29 8.47 -5.19
C ASN A 91 2.77 9.56 -6.15
N ASP A 92 1.91 9.20 -7.09
CA ASP A 92 1.17 10.11 -7.96
C ASP A 92 0.03 10.77 -7.15
N GLY A 93 0.41 11.69 -6.27
CA GLY A 93 -0.50 12.37 -5.34
C GLY A 93 -0.65 11.68 -3.99
N LEU A 94 -1.82 11.90 -3.35
CA LEU A 94 -2.11 11.39 -2.01
C LEU A 94 -2.65 9.96 -2.06
N ILE A 95 -1.74 8.99 -1.95
CA ILE A 95 -2.10 7.57 -1.82
C ILE A 95 -2.21 7.24 -0.34
N GLN A 96 -3.44 7.02 0.10
CA GLN A 96 -3.76 6.80 1.51
C GLN A 96 -4.88 5.77 1.67
N PHE A 97 -4.76 4.95 2.69
CA PHE A 97 -5.71 3.90 3.03
C PHE A 97 -6.38 4.20 4.36
N GLN A 98 -7.71 4.22 4.40
CA GLN A 98 -8.48 4.38 5.62
C GLN A 98 -8.80 3.02 6.21
N PHE A 99 -8.12 2.66 7.30
CA PHE A 99 -8.44 1.43 8.02
C PHE A 99 -9.78 1.63 8.74
N GLN A 100 -10.76 0.78 8.40
CA GLN A 100 -12.07 0.78 9.05
C GLN A 100 -12.09 -0.35 10.07
N ALA A 101 -12.32 -0.03 11.35
CA ALA A 101 -12.67 -1.06 12.31
C ALA A 101 -13.86 -1.84 11.76
N LYS A 102 -13.73 -3.16 11.65
CA LYS A 102 -14.91 -3.99 11.59
C LYS A 102 -15.63 -3.74 12.91
N ILE A 103 -16.77 -3.06 12.88
CA ILE A 103 -17.61 -2.93 14.08
C ILE A 103 -18.11 -4.35 14.37
N THR A 104 -17.37 -5.12 15.16
CA THR A 104 -17.81 -6.41 15.71
C THR A 104 -18.70 -6.23 16.93
N ASN A 105 -18.96 -4.98 17.37
CA ASN A 105 -19.89 -4.74 18.46
C ASN A 105 -20.67 -3.43 18.26
N VAL A 106 -21.75 -3.48 17.49
CA VAL A 106 -22.96 -2.78 17.95
C VAL A 106 -23.59 -3.71 18.97
N SER A 107 -23.18 -3.61 20.23
CA SER A 107 -24.12 -3.99 21.29
C SER A 107 -25.19 -2.92 21.25
N PRO A 108 -26.43 -3.17 20.80
CA PRO A 108 -27.50 -2.27 21.19
C PRO A 108 -27.46 -2.20 22.71
N LEU A 109 -27.36 -1.00 23.27
CA LEU A 109 -27.69 -0.76 24.65
C LEU A 109 -29.19 -1.09 24.74
N LYS A 110 -29.49 -2.37 25.02
CA LYS A 110 -30.88 -2.81 25.19
C LYS A 110 -31.44 -2.11 26.44
N GLY A 111 -32.63 -1.55 26.28
CA GLY A 111 -33.66 -1.44 27.33
C GLY A 111 -33.61 -0.15 28.12
#